data_AF-A0A2E4K8G3-F1
#
_entry.id   AF-A0A2E4K8G3-F1
#
_cell.length_a   1.000
_cell.length_b   1.000
_cell.length_c   1.000
_cell.angle_alpha   90.00
_cell.angle_beta   90.00
_cell.angle_gamma   90.00
#
_symmetry.space_group_name_H-M   'P 1'
#
loop_
_entity.id
_entity.type
_entity.pdbx_description
1 polymer ?
#
loop_
_entity_poly.entity_id
_entity_poly.type
_entity_poly.pdbx_seq_one_letter_code
_entity_poly.pdbx_strand_id
1 'polypeptide(L)'
;MCDVYEGSLICISAFFSIVPKTIILCLLFKFILIAFLNFNIVCSPLMTLAGITSVTISSIVALYQKKIKRLLAYSAIGHIGFILIAFSSGKIDSVKSSLIYLVIYMIMSLGLFSLLIAFSTRGFLFKFLIN
;
A
#
# COMPACT_ATOMS: atom_id res chain seq x y z
N MET A 1 -11.47 -3.31 3.14
CA MET A 1 -10.76 -4.11 2.12
C MET A 1 -10.86 -5.62 2.39
N CYS A 2 -10.66 -6.12 3.61
CA CYS A 2 -10.59 -7.58 3.87
C CYS A 2 -11.71 -8.43 3.25
N ASP A 3 -12.98 -8.02 3.32
CA ASP A 3 -14.10 -8.83 2.78
C ASP A 3 -14.18 -8.90 1.24
N VAL A 4 -13.69 -7.87 0.53
CA VAL A 4 -13.82 -7.82 -0.95
C VAL A 4 -12.78 -8.72 -1.66
N TYR A 5 -11.70 -9.10 -0.97
CA TYR A 5 -10.65 -9.98 -1.51
C TYR A 5 -10.99 -11.46 -1.38
N GLU A 6 -11.89 -11.85 -0.48
CA GLU A 6 -12.21 -13.26 -0.22
C GLU A 6 -13.07 -13.88 -1.33
N GLY A 7 -13.98 -13.12 -1.96
CA GLY A 7 -14.92 -13.62 -2.96
C GLY A 7 -14.56 -13.48 -4.44
N SER A 8 -13.45 -12.81 -4.80
CA SER A 8 -13.14 -12.48 -6.22
C SER A 8 -12.03 -13.35 -6.83
N LEU A 9 -12.11 -13.57 -8.16
CA LEU A 9 -11.03 -14.21 -8.91
C LEU A 9 -9.72 -13.45 -8.72
N ILE A 10 -8.61 -14.19 -8.64
CA ILE A 10 -7.27 -13.66 -8.31
C ILE A 10 -6.87 -12.51 -9.25
N CYS A 11 -7.13 -12.60 -10.56
CA CYS A 11 -6.86 -11.53 -11.52
C CYS A 11 -7.65 -10.23 -11.25
N ILE A 12 -8.91 -10.35 -10.81
CA ILE A 12 -9.79 -9.21 -10.53
C ILE A 12 -9.37 -8.54 -9.22
N SER A 13 -9.01 -9.35 -8.21
CA SER A 13 -8.47 -8.87 -6.95
C SER A 13 -7.13 -8.14 -7.12
N ALA A 14 -6.28 -8.59 -8.05
CA ALA A 14 -5.01 -7.94 -8.37
C ALA A 14 -5.23 -6.56 -8.98
N PHE A 15 -6.09 -6.45 -10.00
CA PHE A 15 -6.43 -5.19 -10.65
C PHE A 15 -7.01 -4.16 -9.65
N PHE A 16 -7.97 -4.57 -8.82
CA PHE A 16 -8.57 -3.70 -7.80
C PHE A 16 -7.66 -3.42 -6.60
N SER A 17 -6.61 -4.21 -6.40
CA SER A 17 -5.60 -3.90 -5.37
C SER A 17 -4.68 -2.79 -5.80
N ILE A 18 -4.27 -2.80 -7.06
CA ILE A 18 -3.21 -1.94 -7.57
C ILE A 18 -3.80 -0.62 -8.06
N VAL A 19 -4.72 -0.68 -9.04
CA VAL A 19 -5.17 0.47 -9.81
C VAL A 19 -5.84 1.56 -8.95
N PRO A 20 -6.82 1.25 -8.08
CA PRO A 20 -7.49 2.27 -7.28
C PRO A 20 -6.54 2.90 -6.26
N LYS A 21 -5.69 2.10 -5.61
CA LYS A 21 -4.73 2.57 -4.60
C LYS A 21 -3.74 3.56 -5.20
N THR A 22 -3.30 3.32 -6.42
CA THR A 22 -2.30 4.18 -7.06
C THR A 22 -2.89 5.45 -7.61
N ILE A 23 -4.14 5.40 -8.08
CA ILE A 23 -4.90 6.59 -8.47
C ILE A 23 -5.16 7.46 -7.25
N ILE A 24 -5.61 6.88 -6.13
CA ILE A 24 -5.82 7.61 -4.87
C ILE A 24 -4.53 8.22 -4.34
N LEU A 25 -3.42 7.48 -4.33
CA LEU A 25 -2.13 8.02 -3.90
C LEU A 25 -1.67 9.17 -4.81
N CYS A 26 -1.77 9.02 -6.14
CA CYS A 26 -1.40 10.06 -7.10
C CYS A 26 -2.28 11.31 -6.95
N LEU A 27 -3.59 11.13 -6.71
CA LEU A 27 -4.53 12.23 -6.44
C LEU A 27 -4.18 12.95 -5.13
N LEU A 28 -3.83 12.18 -4.09
CA LEU A 28 -3.41 12.69 -2.78
C LEU A 28 -2.10 13.48 -2.90
N PHE A 29 -1.14 13.00 -3.68
CA PHE A 29 0.07 13.74 -4.04
C PHE A 29 -0.25 15.07 -4.72
N LYS A 30 -1.14 15.06 -5.73
CA LYS A 30 -1.50 16.28 -6.47
C LYS A 30 -2.24 17.28 -5.58
N PHE A 31 -3.15 16.80 -4.73
CA PHE A 31 -3.88 17.63 -3.77
C PHE A 31 -2.93 18.29 -2.76
N ILE A 32 -1.96 17.55 -2.23
CA ILE A 32 -1.10 18.09 -1.18
C ILE A 32 0.05 18.93 -1.76
N LEU A 33 0.51 18.69 -2.99
CA LEU A 33 1.38 19.63 -3.71
C LEU A 33 0.74 21.02 -3.86
N ILE A 34 -0.58 21.06 -4.06
CA ILE A 34 -1.35 22.31 -4.10
C ILE A 34 -1.50 22.89 -2.69
N ALA A 35 -1.74 22.04 -1.68
CA ALA A 35 -1.83 22.46 -0.27
C ALA A 35 -0.48 22.88 0.34
N PHE A 36 0.64 22.52 -0.30
CA PHE A 36 2.00 22.79 0.16
C PHE A 36 2.37 24.27 0.24
N LEU A 37 1.66 25.11 -0.50
CA LEU A 37 1.76 26.57 -0.40
C LEU A 37 1.32 27.10 0.99
N ASN A 38 0.57 26.30 1.76
CA ASN A 38 0.05 26.62 3.08
C ASN A 38 0.32 25.48 4.10
N PHE A 39 1.53 24.89 4.07
CA PHE A 39 1.87 23.79 4.99
C PHE A 39 2.00 24.30 6.44
N ASN A 40 0.91 24.22 7.19
CA ASN A 40 0.85 24.65 8.58
C ASN A 40 1.74 23.78 9.48
N ILE A 41 2.42 24.42 10.44
CA ILE A 41 3.29 23.82 11.48
C ILE A 41 2.62 22.64 12.22
N VAL A 42 1.28 22.59 12.26
CA VAL A 42 0.49 21.54 12.92
C VAL A 42 0.30 20.29 12.05
N CYS A 43 0.23 20.41 10.71
CA CYS A 43 -0.08 19.27 9.83
C CYS A 43 1.11 18.31 9.65
N SER A 44 2.34 18.82 9.63
CA SER A 44 3.56 18.00 9.50
C SER A 44 3.68 16.91 10.58
N PRO A 45 3.61 17.23 11.90
CA PRO A 45 3.75 16.23 12.96
C PRO A 45 2.54 15.29 13.06
N LEU A 46 1.34 15.73 12.67
CA LEU A 46 0.17 14.84 12.60
C LEU A 46 0.36 13.74 11.54
N MET A 47 0.90 14.10 10.37
CA MET A 47 1.18 13.13 9.30
C MET A 47 2.34 12.20 9.64
N THR A 48 3.40 12.66 10.32
CA THR A 48 4.45 11.73 10.81
C THR A 48 3.87 10.73 11.79
N LEU A 49 3.09 11.19 12.78
CA LEU A 49 2.49 10.33 13.80
C LEU A 49 1.54 9.29 13.17
N ALA A 50 0.68 9.73 12.25
CA ALA A 50 -0.22 8.85 11.52
C ALA A 50 0.55 7.82 10.67
N GLY A 51 1.64 8.23 10.01
CA GLY A 51 2.49 7.34 9.23
C GLY A 51 3.18 6.28 10.09
N ILE A 52 3.81 6.70 11.21
CA ILE A 52 4.51 5.80 12.13
C ILE A 52 3.54 4.78 12.73
N THR A 53 2.38 5.24 13.22
CA THR A 53 1.36 4.34 13.78
C THR A 53 0.80 3.37 12.73
N SER A 54 0.63 3.81 11.48
CA SER A 54 0.20 2.93 10.39
C SER A 54 1.21 1.83 10.09
N VAL A 55 2.52 2.15 10.03
CA VAL A 55 3.59 1.17 9.79
C VAL A 55 3.70 0.18 10.96
N THR A 56 3.63 0.65 12.21
CA THR A 56 3.71 -0.24 13.37
C THR A 56 2.53 -1.20 13.44
N ILE A 57 1.30 -0.68 13.32
CA ILE A 57 0.08 -1.49 13.37
C ILE A 57 0.07 -2.50 12.22
N SER A 58 0.39 -2.08 10.99
CA SER A 58 0.40 -2.99 9.84
C SER A 58 1.44 -4.10 9.98
N SER A 59 2.63 -3.80 10.49
CA SER A 59 3.70 -4.78 10.69
C SER A 59 3.32 -5.83 11.75
N ILE A 60 2.76 -5.38 12.88
CA ILE A 60 2.33 -6.27 13.96
C ILE A 60 1.20 -7.19 13.47
N VAL A 61 0.18 -6.63 12.81
CA VAL A 61 -0.97 -7.41 12.35
C VAL A 61 -0.60 -8.35 11.21
N ALA A 62 0.35 -7.98 10.35
CA ALA A 62 0.83 -8.86 9.28
C ALA A 62 1.45 -10.16 9.81
N LEU A 63 2.13 -10.12 10.97
CA LEU A 63 2.75 -11.30 11.58
C LEU A 63 1.72 -12.34 12.07
N TYR A 64 0.53 -11.88 12.49
CA TYR A 64 -0.54 -12.77 12.97
C TYR A 64 -1.39 -13.37 11.84
N GLN A 65 -1.19 -12.92 10.60
CA GLN A 65 -2.09 -13.23 9.50
C GLN A 65 -1.73 -14.55 8.79
N LYS A 66 -2.62 -15.55 8.87
CA LYS A 66 -2.43 -16.86 8.22
C LYS A 66 -2.76 -16.87 6.72
N LYS A 67 -3.68 -16.00 6.29
CA LYS A 67 -4.13 -15.91 4.88
C LYS A 67 -3.26 -14.94 4.08
N ILE A 68 -2.72 -15.41 2.95
CA ILE A 68 -1.82 -14.64 2.08
C ILE A 68 -2.49 -13.36 1.55
N LYS A 69 -3.78 -13.42 1.15
CA LYS A 69 -4.52 -12.24 0.68
C LYS A 69 -4.60 -11.14 1.74
N ARG A 70 -4.85 -11.51 2.99
CA ARG A 70 -4.95 -10.55 4.10
C ARG A 70 -3.56 -10.01 4.48
N LEU A 71 -2.53 -10.85 4.42
CA LEU A 71 -1.14 -10.43 4.62
C LEU A 71 -0.72 -9.36 3.59
N LEU A 72 -1.03 -9.57 2.31
CA LEU A 72 -0.76 -8.59 1.25
C LEU A 72 -1.53 -7.28 1.44
N ALA A 73 -2.76 -7.35 1.93
CA ALA A 73 -3.53 -6.16 2.25
C ALA A 73 -2.87 -5.34 3.37
N TYR A 74 -2.35 -5.97 4.42
CA TYR A 74 -1.63 -5.29 5.51
C TYR A 74 -0.26 -4.75 5.07
N SER A 75 0.49 -5.47 4.25
CA SER A 75 1.74 -4.96 3.66
C SER A 75 1.50 -3.67 2.86
N ALA A 76 0.46 -3.64 2.04
CA ALA A 76 0.10 -2.44 1.28
C ALA A 76 -0.23 -1.23 2.19
N ILE A 77 -0.85 -1.46 3.35
CA ILE A 77 -1.12 -0.39 4.34
C ILE A 77 0.19 0.17 4.90
N GLY A 78 1.17 -0.70 5.21
CA GLY A 78 2.50 -0.28 5.67
C GLY A 78 3.26 0.56 4.63
N HIS A 79 3.23 0.15 3.35
CA HIS A 79 3.86 0.92 2.26
C HIS A 79 3.26 2.33 2.10
N ILE A 80 1.94 2.47 2.28
CA ILE A 80 1.29 3.80 2.31
C ILE A 80 1.78 4.61 3.50
N GLY A 81 1.97 3.99 4.67
CA GLY A 81 2.55 4.64 5.86
C GLY A 81 3.95 5.21 5.61
N PHE A 82 4.83 4.46 4.94
CA PHE A 82 6.17 4.97 4.56
C PHE A 82 6.11 6.18 3.63
N ILE A 83 5.21 6.16 2.66
CA ILE A 83 4.98 7.30 1.76
C ILE A 83 4.51 8.52 2.56
N LEU A 84 3.60 8.32 3.53
CA LEU A 84 3.08 9.39 4.39
C LEU A 84 4.17 10.05 5.25
N ILE A 85 5.11 9.24 5.78
CA ILE A 85 6.25 9.73 6.57
C ILE A 85 7.20 10.54 5.69
N ALA A 86 7.58 10.02 4.52
CA ALA A 86 8.43 10.74 3.57
C ALA A 86 7.79 12.08 3.16
N PHE A 87 6.47 12.07 2.98
CA PHE A 87 5.70 13.24 2.59
C PHE A 87 5.67 14.34 3.66
N SER A 88 5.55 13.97 4.94
CA SER A 88 5.45 14.92 6.06
C SER A 88 6.63 15.91 6.17
N SER A 89 7.80 15.53 5.65
CA SER A 89 9.03 16.34 5.73
C SER A 89 8.97 17.69 5.04
N GLY A 90 7.98 17.97 4.18
CA GLY A 90 7.82 19.32 3.66
C GLY A 90 8.75 19.69 2.49
N LYS A 91 9.71 18.83 2.13
CA LYS A 91 10.81 19.17 1.22
C LYS A 91 10.55 18.63 -0.19
N ILE A 92 10.98 19.39 -1.20
CA ILE A 92 10.88 19.01 -2.62
C ILE A 92 11.56 17.67 -2.87
N ASP A 93 12.71 17.42 -2.23
CA ASP A 93 13.44 16.15 -2.37
C ASP A 93 12.69 14.96 -1.80
N SER A 94 11.95 15.16 -0.69
CA SER A 94 11.12 14.11 -0.08
C SER A 94 9.89 13.78 -0.92
N VAL A 95 9.34 14.77 -1.63
CA VAL A 95 8.26 14.54 -2.61
C VAL A 95 8.79 13.74 -3.82
N LYS A 96 9.99 14.06 -4.31
CA LYS A 96 10.62 13.30 -5.41
C LYS A 96 10.91 11.86 -5.01
N SER A 97 11.46 11.63 -3.81
CA SER A 97 11.80 10.28 -3.35
C SER A 97 10.55 9.41 -3.15
N SER A 98 9.47 9.98 -2.65
CA SER A 98 8.20 9.25 -2.46
C SER A 98 7.49 8.90 -3.78
N LEU A 99 7.63 9.73 -4.82
CA LEU A 99 7.17 9.37 -6.18
C LEU A 99 7.97 8.19 -6.76
N ILE A 100 9.30 8.21 -6.63
CA ILE A 100 10.16 7.10 -7.06
C ILE A 100 9.79 5.82 -6.31
N TYR A 101 9.55 5.92 -5.00
CA TYR A 101 9.12 4.79 -4.18
C TYR A 101 7.78 4.20 -4.65
N LEU A 102 6.82 5.05 -5.04
CA LEU A 102 5.52 4.59 -5.54
C LEU A 102 5.65 3.79 -6.84
N VAL A 103 6.52 4.22 -7.75
CA VAL A 103 6.81 3.48 -9.00
C VAL A 103 7.44 2.12 -8.69
N ILE A 104 8.39 2.06 -7.75
CA ILE A 104 9.00 0.79 -7.35
C ILE A 104 7.95 -0.14 -6.70
N TYR A 105 7.11 0.41 -5.82
CA TYR A 105 6.03 -0.33 -5.18
C TYR A 105 5.02 -0.90 -6.19
N MET A 106 4.70 -0.15 -7.25
CA MET A 106 3.86 -0.62 -8.35
C MET A 106 4.43 -1.85 -9.04
N ILE A 107 5.71 -1.80 -9.42
CA ILE A 107 6.40 -2.90 -10.10
C ILE A 107 6.47 -4.13 -9.19
N MET A 108 6.80 -3.92 -7.91
CA MET A 108 6.84 -4.99 -6.91
C MET A 108 5.47 -5.66 -6.72
N SER A 109 4.40 -4.86 -6.63
CA SER A 109 3.03 -5.38 -6.45
C SER A 109 2.57 -6.19 -7.66
N LEU A 110 2.85 -5.71 -8.88
CA LEU A 110 2.58 -6.44 -10.12
C LEU A 110 3.34 -7.78 -10.17
N GLY A 111 4.61 -7.80 -9.78
CA GLY A 111 5.41 -9.03 -9.70
C GLY A 111 4.85 -10.05 -8.72
N LEU A 112 4.46 -9.61 -7.52
CA LEU A 112 3.84 -10.47 -6.49
C LEU A 112 2.53 -11.09 -6.96
N PHE A 113 1.65 -10.31 -7.61
CA PHE A 113 0.39 -10.82 -8.13
C PHE A 113 0.58 -11.75 -9.33
N SER A 114 1.56 -11.48 -10.21
CA SER A 114 1.92 -12.38 -11.32
C SER A 114 2.35 -13.75 -10.81
N LEU A 115 3.23 -13.78 -9.79
CA LEU A 115 3.65 -15.02 -9.13
C LEU A 115 2.45 -15.75 -8.50
N LEU A 116 1.57 -15.05 -7.78
CA LEU A 116 0.37 -15.65 -7.19
C LEU A 116 -0.52 -16.35 -8.23
N ILE A 117 -0.71 -15.74 -9.39
CA ILE A 117 -1.48 -16.33 -10.49
C ILE A 117 -0.78 -17.58 -11.03
N ALA A 118 0.54 -17.50 -11.27
CA ALA A 118 1.34 -18.63 -11.78
C ALA A 118 1.38 -19.82 -10.80
N PHE A 119 1.33 -19.57 -9.49
CA PHE A 119 1.26 -20.63 -8.49
C PHE A 119 -0.16 -21.19 -8.32
N SER A 120 -1.20 -20.36 -8.50
CA SER A 120 -2.59 -20.81 -8.42
C SER A 120 -2.94 -21.81 -9.52
N THR A 121 -2.35 -21.68 -10.72
CA THR A 121 -2.60 -22.59 -11.84
C THR A 121 -1.94 -23.97 -11.65
N ARG A 122 -0.92 -24.08 -10.79
CA ARG A 122 -0.23 -25.35 -10.48
C ARG A 122 -0.88 -26.18 -9.37
N GLY A 123 -2.04 -25.77 -8.84
CA GLY A 123 -2.83 -26.54 -7.86
C GLY A 123 -2.26 -26.61 -6.43
N PHE A 124 -1.02 -26.16 -6.20
CA PHE A 124 -0.31 -26.33 -4.92
C PHE A 124 -0.75 -25.35 -3.81
N LEU A 125 -1.32 -24.19 -4.17
CA LEU A 125 -1.55 -23.07 -3.24
C LEU A 125 -3.01 -22.90 -2.77
N PHE A 126 -3.92 -23.77 -3.20
CA PHE A 126 -5.36 -23.64 -2.91
C PHE A 126 -5.68 -23.77 -1.41
N LYS A 127 -4.85 -24.52 -0.65
CA LYS A 127 -5.08 -24.80 0.78
C LYS A 127 -4.72 -23.63 1.71
N PHE A 128 -3.80 -22.75 1.32
CA PHE A 128 -3.43 -21.52 2.05
C PHE A 128 -4.25 -20.29 1.63
N LEU A 129 -5.03 -20.42 0.56
CA LEU A 129 -5.89 -19.36 0.02
C LEU A 129 -7.27 -19.33 0.72
N ILE A 130 -7.69 -20.44 1.34
CA ILE A 130 -9.03 -20.67 1.92
C ILE A 130 -9.00 -20.78 3.46
N ASN A 131 -8.03 -21.49 4.05
CA ASN A 131 -7.83 -21.57 5.51
C ASN A 131 -6.95 -20.43 6.04
#